data_AF-U7LD96-F1
#
_entry.id   AF-U7LD96-F1
#
_cell.length_a   1.000
_cell.length_b   1.000
_cell.length_c   1.000
_cell.angle_alpha   90.00
_cell.angle_beta   90.00
_cell.angle_gamma   90.00
#
_symmetry.space_group_name_H-M   'P 1'
#
loop_
_entity.id
_entity.type
_entity.pdbx_description
1 polymer ?
#
loop_
_entity_poly.entity_id
_entity_poly.type
_entity_poly.pdbx_seq_one_letter_code
_entity_poly.pdbx_strand_id
1 'polypeptide(L)'
;MSSSPITFIAWDAAHLAGVREVLAGLRRDGVYLCRAGLTLETSWLGDGARDFYGTAWEWGPEDSELFFELARRGKLLLTIDATVICCGSDEDVAEARECIAQELVVANSAEELQLLLIGTQETR
;
A
#
# COMPACT_ATOMS: atom_id res chain seq x y z
N MET A 1 -18.99 -5.69 -6.46
CA MET A 1 -18.94 -5.45 -5.00
C MET A 1 -17.92 -4.36 -4.76
N SER A 2 -18.16 -3.43 -3.84
CA SER A 2 -17.18 -2.38 -3.52
C SER A 2 -16.13 -2.97 -2.60
N SER A 3 -14.86 -2.96 -3.02
CA SER A 3 -13.72 -3.33 -2.19
C SER A 3 -13.63 -2.39 -0.97
N SER A 4 -13.18 -2.89 0.19
CA SER A 4 -12.82 -2.01 1.32
C SER A 4 -11.61 -1.16 0.93
N PRO A 5 -11.56 0.15 1.26
CA PRO A 5 -10.42 0.98 0.92
C PRO A 5 -9.13 0.45 1.56
N ILE A 6 -8.04 0.44 0.80
CA ILE A 6 -6.70 0.14 1.32
C ILE A 6 -5.98 1.47 1.50
N THR A 7 -5.47 1.74 2.69
CA THR A 7 -4.66 2.94 2.96
C THR A 7 -3.20 2.58 3.14
N PHE A 8 -2.31 3.37 2.57
CA PHE A 8 -0.86 3.25 2.65
C PHE A 8 -0.31 4.38 3.52
N ILE A 9 0.39 4.02 4.59
CA ILE A 9 0.96 4.97 5.55
C ILE A 9 2.39 4.56 5.88
N ALA A 10 3.33 5.50 5.89
CA ALA A 10 4.70 5.22 6.31
C ALA A 10 4.75 4.82 7.79
N TRP A 11 5.53 3.79 8.13
CA TRP A 11 5.74 3.43 9.55
C TRP A 11 6.69 4.39 10.29
N ASP A 12 7.55 5.10 9.57
CA ASP A 12 8.40 6.18 10.09
C ASP A 12 8.45 7.37 9.11
N ALA A 13 9.08 7.17 7.95
CA ALA A 13 9.09 8.11 6.84
C ALA A 13 9.07 7.36 5.51
N ALA A 14 8.22 7.81 4.57
CA ALA A 14 8.13 7.14 3.28
C ALA A 14 9.43 7.28 2.47
N HIS A 15 9.84 6.18 1.85
CA HIS A 15 10.88 6.21 0.84
C HIS A 15 10.31 6.71 -0.50
N LEU A 16 10.26 8.04 -0.65
CA LEU A 16 9.59 8.72 -1.77
C LEU A 16 10.14 8.36 -3.16
N ALA A 17 11.43 8.03 -3.29
CA ALA A 17 11.98 7.60 -4.57
C ALA A 17 11.36 6.26 -5.01
N GLY A 18 11.28 5.29 -4.09
CA GLY A 18 10.62 4.01 -4.34
C GLY A 18 9.13 4.19 -4.68
N VAL A 19 8.42 5.02 -3.92
CA VAL A 19 7.00 5.34 -4.20
C VAL A 19 6.81 5.90 -5.61
N ARG A 20 7.61 6.90 -6.00
CA ARG A 20 7.51 7.53 -7.32
C ARG A 20 7.78 6.54 -8.45
N GLU A 21 8.80 5.69 -8.29
CA GLU A 21 9.13 4.68 -9.30
C GLU A 21 8.00 3.68 -9.51
N VAL A 22 7.41 3.18 -8.42
CA VAL A 22 6.28 2.23 -8.51
C VAL A 22 5.06 2.87 -9.16
N LEU A 23 4.77 4.14 -8.84
CA LEU A 23 3.59 4.84 -9.30
C LEU A 23 3.74 5.52 -10.67
N ALA A 24 4.95 5.57 -11.24
CA ALA A 24 5.26 6.31 -12.46
C ALA A 24 4.42 5.90 -13.69
N GLY A 25 3.95 4.65 -13.73
CA GLY A 25 3.14 4.12 -14.84
C GLY A 25 1.65 4.44 -14.77
N LEU A 26 1.16 5.03 -13.67
CA LEU A 26 -0.26 5.32 -13.49
C LEU A 26 -0.63 6.68 -14.07
N ARG A 27 -1.83 6.78 -14.66
CA ARG A 27 -2.34 8.06 -15.17
C ARG A 27 -2.77 8.93 -14.00
N ARG A 28 -2.29 10.18 -13.95
CA ARG A 28 -2.77 11.19 -13.00
C ARG A 28 -4.10 11.80 -13.46
N ASP A 29 -5.04 11.92 -12.52
CA ASP A 29 -6.28 12.69 -12.66
C ASP A 29 -6.56 13.45 -11.35
N GLY A 30 -6.16 14.71 -11.30
CA GLY A 30 -6.24 15.52 -10.07
C GLY A 30 -5.41 14.94 -8.93
N VAL A 31 -6.08 14.53 -7.85
CA VAL A 31 -5.46 13.88 -6.68
C VAL A 31 -5.32 12.37 -6.84
N TYR A 32 -5.91 11.79 -7.89
CA TYR A 32 -5.94 10.36 -8.13
C TYR A 32 -4.86 9.92 -9.13
N LEU A 33 -4.40 8.69 -8.94
CA LEU A 33 -3.68 7.87 -9.90
C LEU A 33 -4.59 6.70 -10.29
N CYS A 34 -4.80 6.53 -11.60
CA CYS A 34 -5.80 5.60 -12.11
C CYS A 34 -5.23 4.62 -13.13
N ARG A 35 -5.75 3.39 -13.12
CA ARG A 35 -5.73 2.41 -14.22
C ARG A 35 -7.06 1.65 -14.22
N ALA A 36 -7.29 0.77 -15.19
CA ALA A 36 -8.56 0.02 -15.25
C ALA A 36 -8.83 -0.72 -13.93
N GLY A 37 -9.93 -0.40 -13.25
CA GLY A 37 -10.32 -0.99 -11.97
C GLY A 37 -9.62 -0.45 -10.72
N LEU A 38 -8.61 0.43 -10.87
CA LEU A 38 -7.85 1.02 -9.77
C LEU A 38 -8.03 2.55 -9.72
N THR A 39 -8.46 3.03 -8.55
CA THR A 39 -8.51 4.46 -8.22
C THR A 39 -7.74 4.69 -6.91
N LEU A 40 -6.53 5.26 -7.01
CA LEU A 40 -5.61 5.51 -5.90
C LEU A 40 -5.48 7.01 -5.63
N GLU A 41 -6.05 7.50 -4.55
CA GLU A 41 -5.78 8.86 -4.06
C GLU A 41 -4.37 8.92 -3.47
N THR A 42 -3.61 9.99 -3.76
CA THR A 42 -2.29 10.17 -3.13
C THR A 42 -2.05 11.60 -2.67
N SER A 43 -1.18 11.73 -1.67
CA SER A 43 -0.48 12.97 -1.37
C SER A 43 0.28 13.54 -2.58
N TRP A 44 0.73 14.79 -2.47
CA TRP A 44 1.64 15.38 -3.46
C TRP A 44 2.95 14.61 -3.54
N LEU A 45 3.30 14.16 -4.75
CA LEU A 45 4.53 13.41 -5.03
C LEU A 45 5.63 14.25 -5.71
N GLY A 46 5.35 15.50 -6.08
CA GLY A 46 6.32 16.34 -6.79
C GLY A 46 7.41 16.92 -5.88
N ASP A 47 8.11 17.92 -6.40
CA ASP A 47 9.20 18.58 -5.67
C ASP A 47 8.73 19.13 -4.32
N GLY A 48 9.57 18.95 -3.31
CA GLY A 48 9.28 19.37 -1.93
C GLY A 48 8.39 18.42 -1.12
N ALA A 49 7.88 17.32 -1.70
CA ALA A 49 7.22 16.27 -0.93
C ALA A 49 8.17 15.70 0.14
N ARG A 50 7.66 15.55 1.37
CA ARG A 50 8.43 15.05 2.52
C ARG A 50 8.03 13.66 2.97
N ASP A 51 6.81 13.25 2.63
CA ASP A 51 6.24 11.97 3.04
C ASP A 51 5.10 11.55 2.09
N PHE A 52 4.59 10.34 2.26
CA PHE A 52 3.55 9.77 1.44
C PHE A 52 2.36 9.27 2.25
N TYR A 53 1.16 9.56 1.75
CA TYR A 53 -0.04 8.80 2.07
C TYR A 53 -0.76 8.48 0.77
N GLY A 54 -1.51 7.39 0.76
CA GLY A 54 -2.45 7.12 -0.33
C GLY A 54 -3.57 6.17 0.09
N THR A 55 -4.69 6.24 -0.61
CA THR A 55 -5.84 5.35 -0.39
C THR A 55 -6.36 4.82 -1.72
N ALA A 56 -6.31 3.50 -1.90
CA ALA A 56 -6.95 2.83 -3.01
C ALA A 56 -8.45 2.65 -2.68
N TRP A 57 -9.30 3.43 -3.35
CA TRP A 57 -10.75 3.43 -3.18
C TRP A 57 -11.42 2.32 -3.99
N GLU A 58 -10.90 2.09 -5.20
CA GLU A 58 -11.32 1.02 -6.09
C GLU A 58 -10.07 0.22 -6.43
N TRP A 59 -10.15 -1.10 -6.33
CA TRP A 59 -9.06 -2.03 -6.61
C TRP A 59 -9.59 -3.46 -6.69
N GLY A 60 -8.83 -4.34 -7.36
CA GLY A 60 -9.06 -5.78 -7.44
C GLY A 60 -7.85 -6.60 -6.99
N PRO A 61 -7.98 -7.93 -6.80
CA PRO A 61 -6.86 -8.80 -6.44
C PRO A 61 -5.67 -8.76 -7.41
N GLU A 62 -5.88 -8.34 -8.66
CA GLU A 62 -4.83 -8.11 -9.65
C GLU A 62 -3.92 -6.91 -9.32
N ASP A 63 -4.34 -6.02 -8.41
CA ASP A 63 -3.54 -4.88 -7.96
C ASP A 63 -2.53 -5.24 -6.88
N SER A 64 -2.54 -6.48 -6.36
CA SER A 64 -1.67 -6.91 -5.26
C SER A 64 -0.17 -6.76 -5.56
N GLU A 65 0.27 -6.98 -6.81
CA GLU A 65 1.68 -6.76 -7.18
C GLU A 65 2.08 -5.28 -7.03
N LEU A 66 1.23 -4.37 -7.49
CA LEU A 66 1.45 -2.93 -7.35
C LEU A 66 1.47 -2.54 -5.86
N PHE A 67 0.55 -3.06 -5.06
CA PHE A 67 0.44 -2.73 -3.64
C PHE A 67 1.60 -3.28 -2.82
N PHE A 68 2.04 -4.50 -3.12
CA PHE A 68 3.20 -5.11 -2.49
C PHE A 68 4.46 -4.28 -2.76
N GLU A 69 4.72 -3.94 -4.02
CA GLU A 69 5.88 -3.13 -4.40
C GLU A 69 5.79 -1.71 -3.85
N LEU A 70 4.61 -1.08 -3.86
CA LEU A 70 4.40 0.25 -3.30
C LEU A 70 4.74 0.26 -1.80
N ALA A 71 4.23 -0.73 -1.07
CA ALA A 71 4.44 -0.84 0.36
C ALA A 71 5.90 -1.12 0.72
N ARG A 72 6.49 -2.14 0.12
CA ARG A 72 7.88 -2.52 0.38
C ARG A 72 8.84 -1.41 -0.03
N ARG A 73 8.76 -0.92 -1.27
CA ARG A 73 9.71 0.08 -1.79
C ARG A 73 9.50 1.46 -1.18
N GLY A 74 8.29 1.74 -0.69
CA GLY A 74 7.92 2.98 -0.03
C GLY A 74 8.10 2.97 1.48
N LYS A 75 8.44 1.82 2.11
CA LYS A 75 8.42 1.64 3.57
C LYS A 75 7.06 2.00 4.19
N LEU A 76 6.00 1.44 3.61
CA LEU A 76 4.61 1.73 3.98
C LEU A 76 3.92 0.48 4.52
N LEU A 77 3.04 0.71 5.49
CA LEU A 77 2.04 -0.24 5.95
C LEU A 77 0.79 -0.12 5.08
N LEU A 78 0.14 -1.24 4.81
CA LEU A 78 -1.22 -1.26 4.29
C LEU A 78 -2.17 -1.40 5.45
N THR A 79 -3.26 -0.64 5.44
CA THR A 79 -4.39 -0.86 6.33
C THR A 79 -5.65 -1.14 5.51
N ILE A 80 -6.33 -2.22 5.86
CA ILE A 80 -7.61 -2.60 5.28
C ILE A 80 -8.52 -3.08 6.41
N ASP A 81 -9.68 -2.44 6.54
CA ASP A 81 -10.57 -2.62 7.69
C ASP A 81 -9.82 -2.49 9.03
N ALA A 82 -9.70 -3.56 9.82
CA ALA A 82 -8.96 -3.57 11.09
C ALA A 82 -7.55 -4.18 10.98
N THR A 83 -7.15 -4.62 9.79
CA THR A 83 -5.89 -5.35 9.56
C THR A 83 -4.80 -4.38 9.13
N VAL A 84 -3.64 -4.46 9.78
CA VAL A 84 -2.41 -3.77 9.37
C VAL A 84 -1.46 -4.81 8.77
N ILE A 85 -1.04 -4.58 7.53
CA ILE A 85 -0.18 -5.50 6.78
C ILE A 85 1.15 -4.81 6.48
N CYS A 86 2.25 -5.50 6.80
CA CYS A 86 3.60 -5.14 6.37
C CYS A 86 4.01 -6.04 5.19
N CYS A 87 4.47 -5.42 4.11
CA CYS A 87 4.98 -6.13 2.93
C CYS A 87 6.50 -5.98 2.85
N GLY A 88 7.22 -7.09 2.76
CA GLY A 88 8.68 -7.04 2.63
C GLY A 88 9.39 -8.25 3.19
N SER A 89 10.68 -8.09 3.40
CA SER A 89 11.56 -9.08 4.02
C SER A 89 11.43 -9.09 5.55
N ASP A 90 12.01 -10.11 6.21
CA ASP A 90 12.09 -10.16 7.67
C ASP A 90 12.75 -8.92 8.29
N GLU A 91 13.68 -8.28 7.58
CA GLU A 91 14.33 -7.02 7.99
C GLU A 91 13.34 -5.85 7.94
N ASP A 92 12.59 -5.71 6.83
CA ASP A 92 11.56 -4.68 6.70
C ASP A 92 10.48 -4.82 7.80
N VAL A 93 10.09 -6.07 8.09
CA VAL A 93 9.11 -6.39 9.14
C VAL A 93 9.65 -6.08 10.53
N ALA A 94 10.93 -6.36 10.80
CA ALA A 94 11.56 -6.04 12.07
C ALA A 94 11.60 -4.52 12.29
N GLU A 95 12.02 -3.74 11.29
CA GLU A 95 12.00 -2.27 11.33
C GLU A 95 10.57 -1.75 11.61
N ALA A 96 9.58 -2.22 10.84
CA ALA A 96 8.20 -1.78 11.00
C ALA A 96 7.65 -2.06 12.41
N ARG A 97 7.99 -3.22 13.00
CA ARG A 97 7.59 -3.61 14.37
C ARG A 97 8.20 -2.74 15.46
N GLU A 98 9.38 -2.15 15.22
CA GLU A 98 9.96 -1.20 16.16
C GLU A 98 9.24 0.15 16.14
N CYS A 99 8.62 0.50 15.00
CA CYS A 99 7.94 1.78 14.80
C CYS A 99 6.47 1.78 15.25
N ILE A 100 5.81 0.62 15.33
CA ILE A 100 4.37 0.55 15.65
C ILE A 100 4.05 -0.44 16.77
N ALA A 101 2.95 -0.18 17.50
CA ALA A 101 2.50 -1.04 18.60
C ALA A 101 1.43 -2.07 18.19
N GLN A 102 0.88 -1.95 16.99
CA GLN A 102 -0.18 -2.81 16.46
C GLN A 102 0.35 -4.17 16.03
N GLU A 103 -0.51 -5.18 16.09
CA GLU A 103 -0.21 -6.48 15.50
C GLU A 103 -0.10 -6.36 13.98
N LEU A 104 0.98 -6.93 13.42
CA LEU A 104 1.27 -6.90 12.01
C LEU A 104 1.05 -8.27 11.38
N VAL A 105 0.19 -8.31 10.38
CA VAL A 105 0.16 -9.40 9.40
C VAL A 105 1.28 -9.15 8.40
N VAL A 106 1.99 -10.21 8.02
CA VAL A 106 3.12 -10.11 7.09
C VAL A 106 2.75 -10.75 5.76
N ALA A 107 3.08 -10.06 4.68
CA ALA A 107 3.12 -10.63 3.34
C ALA A 107 4.56 -10.57 2.82
N ASN A 108 5.12 -11.73 2.45
CA ASN A 108 6.48 -11.84 1.93
C ASN A 108 6.52 -11.82 0.39
N SER A 109 5.35 -11.93 -0.26
CA SER A 109 5.20 -11.83 -1.70
C SER A 109 3.88 -11.17 -2.10
N ALA A 110 3.77 -10.80 -3.37
CA ALA A 110 2.54 -10.28 -3.94
C ALA A 110 1.39 -11.30 -3.90
N GLU A 111 1.70 -12.60 -4.07
CA GLU A 111 0.73 -13.69 -3.99
C GLU A 111 0.21 -13.86 -2.56
N GLU A 112 1.08 -13.79 -1.55
CA GLU A 112 0.65 -13.81 -0.14
C GLU A 112 -0.25 -12.61 0.17
N LEU A 113 0.13 -11.41 -0.30
CA LEU A 113 -0.71 -10.22 -0.15
C LEU A 113 -2.07 -10.41 -0.84
N GLN A 114 -2.10 -10.97 -2.04
CA GLN A 114 -3.35 -11.22 -2.77
C GLN A 114 -4.29 -12.12 -1.98
N LEU A 115 -3.78 -13.22 -1.40
CA LEU A 115 -4.58 -14.13 -0.58
C LEU A 115 -5.15 -13.43 0.68
N LEU A 116 -4.35 -12.59 1.33
CA LEU A 116 -4.79 -11.79 2.47
C LEU A 116 -5.90 -10.78 2.08
N LEU A 117 -5.75 -10.12 0.93
CA LEU A 117 -6.72 -9.15 0.43
C LEU A 117 -8.04 -9.81 0.00
N ILE A 118 -7.99 -11.02 -0.57
CA ILE A 118 -9.20 -11.81 -0.85
C ILE A 118 -9.90 -12.22 0.45
N GLY A 119 -9.16 -12.78 1.41
CA GLY A 119 -9.73 -13.23 2.68
C GLY A 119 -10.35 -12.10 3.51
N THR A 120 -9.81 -10.88 3.43
CA THR A 120 -10.38 -9.70 4.09
C THR A 120 -11.67 -9.23 3.41
N GLN A 121 -11.84 -9.45 2.10
CA GLN A 121 -13.10 -9.14 1.40
C GLN A 121 -14.22 -10.15 1.69
N GLU A 122 -13.88 -11.43 1.93
CA GLU A 122 -14.87 -12.50 2.15
C GLU A 122 -15.47 -12.53 3.56
N THR A 123 -14.82 -11.89 4.54
CA THR A 123 -15.30 -11.84 5.94
C THR A 123 -16.34 -10.75 6.21
N ARG A 124 -16.91 -10.16 5.14
CA ARG A 124 -17.84 -9.02 5.18
C ARG A 124 -19.31 -9.39 5.00
#